data_AF-A0A820NEK3-F1
#
_entry.id   AF-A0A820NEK3-F1
#
_cell.length_a   1.000
_cell.length_b   1.000
_cell.length_c   1.000
_cell.angle_alpha   90.00
_cell.angle_beta   90.00
_cell.angle_gamma   90.00
#
_symmetry.space_group_name_H-M   'P 1'
#
loop_
_entity.id
_entity.type
_entity.pdbx_description
1 polymer ?
#
loop_
_entity_poly.entity_id
_entity_poly.type
_entity_poly.pdbx_seq_one_letter_code
_entity_poly.pdbx_strand_id
1 'polypeptide(L)'
;MDPKDRVHLRTVDFFILIHTKAATPTWTGTFNVDRTCDRNKCCCFDGQIVITSRSPSTLTLTAGVTGAAAYCGISHTLTIPKPTTFGTTITSDGDKIHLQLSKDSTSLSIDYEQEDFMRCAGNAVRTQG
;
A
#
# COMPACT_ATOMS: atom_id res chain seq x y z
N MET A 1 -47.78 -11.81 43.50
CA MET A 1 -47.22 -11.59 42.15
C MET A 1 -45.76 -11.21 42.35
N ASP A 2 -44.87 -12.14 42.06
CA ASP A 2 -43.44 -12.09 42.38
C ASP A 2 -42.67 -12.25 41.06
N PRO A 3 -41.91 -11.24 40.58
CA PRO A 3 -41.19 -11.33 39.31
C PRO A 3 -39.83 -11.99 39.53
N LYS A 4 -39.83 -13.32 39.61
CA LYS A 4 -38.67 -14.13 39.23
C LYS A 4 -38.44 -13.98 37.72
N ASP A 5 -37.16 -14.07 37.34
CA ASP A 5 -36.64 -14.15 35.97
C ASP A 5 -36.36 -12.83 35.25
N ARG A 6 -35.34 -12.11 35.74
CA ARG A 6 -34.45 -11.37 34.83
C ARG A 6 -33.18 -12.16 34.60
N VAL A 7 -33.20 -12.87 33.47
CA VAL A 7 -32.04 -13.50 32.85
C VAL A 7 -30.94 -12.46 32.66
N HIS A 8 -29.80 -12.73 33.28
CA HIS A 8 -28.55 -12.01 33.04
C HIS A 8 -28.09 -12.34 31.61
N LEU A 9 -28.43 -11.48 30.65
CA LEU A 9 -27.81 -11.50 29.32
C LEU A 9 -26.37 -11.03 29.50
N ARG A 10 -25.48 -12.00 29.72
CA ARG A 10 -24.05 -11.79 29.54
C ARG A 10 -23.85 -11.51 28.06
N THR A 11 -23.43 -10.29 27.74
CA THR A 11 -22.83 -9.98 26.44
C THR A 11 -21.65 -10.93 26.27
N VAL A 12 -21.82 -11.94 25.43
CA VAL A 12 -20.68 -12.71 24.94
C VAL A 12 -20.06 -11.82 23.88
N ASP A 13 -18.97 -11.15 24.22
CA ASP A 13 -18.12 -10.51 23.24
C ASP A 13 -17.63 -11.59 22.28
N PHE A 14 -18.31 -11.71 21.14
CA PHE A 14 -17.81 -12.44 20.00
C PHE A 14 -16.65 -11.62 19.42
N PHE A 15 -15.46 -11.79 20.00
CA PHE A 15 -14.24 -11.63 19.24
C PHE A 15 -14.22 -12.77 18.22
N ILE A 16 -14.85 -12.55 17.07
CA ILE A 16 -14.47 -13.31 15.89
C ILE A 16 -13.03 -12.89 15.59
N LEU A 17 -12.08 -13.63 16.15
CA LEU A 17 -10.75 -13.75 15.58
C LEU A 17 -10.95 -14.42 14.23
N ILE A 18 -11.35 -13.63 13.23
CA ILE A 18 -11.12 -14.00 11.86
C ILE A 18 -9.60 -14.06 11.78
N HIS A 19 -9.04 -15.26 11.96
CA HIS A 19 -7.74 -15.60 11.43
C HIS A 19 -7.90 -15.58 9.90
N THR A 20 -8.18 -14.41 9.33
CA THR A 20 -7.64 -14.10 8.02
C THR A 20 -6.16 -14.16 8.31
N LYS A 21 -5.54 -15.30 7.97
CA LYS A 21 -4.10 -15.40 7.87
C LYS A 21 -3.70 -14.19 7.05
N ALA A 22 -3.18 -13.14 7.71
CA ALA A 22 -2.82 -11.91 7.05
C ALA A 22 -1.93 -12.36 5.90
N ALA A 23 -2.37 -12.11 4.67
CA ALA A 23 -1.68 -12.64 3.50
C ALA A 23 -0.22 -12.19 3.64
N THR A 24 0.68 -13.17 3.76
CA THR A 24 2.09 -12.88 4.00
C THR A 24 2.54 -11.98 2.84
N PRO A 25 3.10 -10.79 3.13
CA PRO A 25 3.45 -9.87 2.07
C PRO A 25 4.41 -10.56 1.12
N THR A 26 4.06 -10.55 -0.17
CA THR A 26 4.84 -11.21 -1.21
C THR A 26 6.13 -10.45 -1.51
N TRP A 27 6.18 -9.17 -1.14
CA TRP A 27 7.36 -8.34 -1.23
C TRP A 27 7.24 -7.18 -0.22
N THR A 28 8.33 -6.87 0.48
CA THR A 28 8.42 -5.71 1.36
C THR A 28 9.71 -4.97 1.07
N GLY A 29 9.64 -3.66 0.94
CA GLY A 29 10.79 -2.81 0.71
C GLY A 29 10.66 -1.47 1.42
N THR A 30 11.76 -0.73 1.43
CA THR A 30 11.80 0.64 1.96
C THR A 30 12.00 1.59 0.79
N PHE A 31 11.06 2.53 0.63
CA PHE A 31 11.15 3.58 -0.36
C PHE A 31 12.13 4.64 0.12
N ASN A 32 13.06 4.99 -0.75
CA ASN A 32 13.92 6.14 -0.54
C ASN A 32 13.32 7.28 -1.36
N VAL A 33 12.69 8.23 -0.66
CA VAL A 33 12.19 9.46 -1.27
C VAL A 33 13.34 10.10 -2.06
N ASP A 34 13.19 10.25 -3.37
CA ASP A 34 14.16 11.00 -4.15
C ASP A 34 14.18 12.46 -3.65
N ARG A 35 15.36 13.07 -3.61
CA ARG A 35 15.55 14.49 -3.25
C ARG A 35 14.81 15.42 -4.22
N THR A 36 14.48 14.93 -5.41
CA THR A 36 13.68 15.64 -6.40
C THR A 36 12.19 15.71 -6.03
N CYS A 37 11.76 14.96 -5.00
CA CYS A 37 10.37 14.93 -4.62
C CYS A 37 9.89 16.22 -3.96
N ASP A 38 8.85 16.79 -4.56
CA ASP A 38 8.23 18.00 -4.08
C ASP A 38 7.38 17.67 -2.86
N ARG A 39 8.02 17.79 -1.69
CA ARG A 39 7.37 17.62 -0.39
C ARG A 39 6.31 18.67 -0.13
N ASN A 40 6.07 19.66 -0.99
CA ASN A 40 4.89 20.53 -0.86
C ASN A 40 3.62 19.88 -1.44
N LYS A 41 3.75 18.78 -2.19
CA LYS A 41 2.64 17.98 -2.75
C LYS A 41 2.49 16.64 -2.01
N CYS A 42 1.27 16.10 -1.93
CA CYS A 42 1.01 14.76 -1.37
C CYS A 42 1.26 13.66 -2.40
N CYS A 43 2.51 13.43 -2.76
CA CYS A 43 2.83 12.40 -3.75
C CYS A 43 4.14 11.64 -3.49
N CYS A 44 4.94 12.07 -2.51
CA CYS A 44 6.20 11.40 -2.20
C CYS A 44 5.90 10.13 -1.39
N PHE A 45 6.10 8.95 -1.97
CA PHE A 45 6.07 7.73 -1.16
C PHE A 45 7.16 7.79 -0.09
N ASP A 46 6.86 7.33 1.12
CA ASP A 46 7.79 7.35 2.25
C ASP A 46 7.69 6.08 3.09
N GLY A 47 8.82 5.71 3.70
CA GLY A 47 8.93 4.58 4.60
C GLY A 47 8.79 3.23 3.90
N GLN A 48 7.96 2.36 4.46
CA GLN A 48 7.81 0.97 4.01
C GLN A 48 6.76 0.85 2.91
N ILE A 49 7.12 0.15 1.83
CA ILE A 49 6.19 -0.33 0.80
C ILE A 49 5.98 -1.82 1.01
N VAL A 50 4.71 -2.19 1.09
CA VAL A 50 4.26 -3.58 1.24
C VAL A 50 3.46 -3.95 0.01
N ILE A 51 3.86 -5.03 -0.67
CA ILE A 51 3.13 -5.60 -1.79
C ILE A 51 2.60 -6.96 -1.38
N THR A 52 1.28 -7.11 -1.39
CA THR A 52 0.59 -8.32 -0.97
C THR A 52 -0.25 -8.87 -2.12
N SER A 53 -0.20 -10.18 -2.36
CA SER A 53 -1.11 -10.82 -3.31
C SER A 53 -2.53 -10.82 -2.76
N ARG A 54 -3.45 -10.18 -3.50
CA ARG A 54 -4.88 -10.15 -3.17
C ARG A 54 -5.64 -11.27 -3.88
N SER A 55 -5.24 -11.58 -5.11
CA SER A 55 -5.78 -12.66 -5.92
C SER A 55 -4.69 -13.22 -6.87
N PRO A 56 -4.98 -14.28 -7.66
CA PRO A 56 -4.03 -14.77 -8.67
C PRO A 56 -3.61 -13.71 -9.69
N SER A 57 -4.46 -12.70 -9.96
CA SER A 57 -4.25 -11.68 -10.98
C SER A 57 -4.07 -10.26 -10.44
N THR A 58 -4.13 -10.04 -9.12
CA THR A 58 -4.02 -8.70 -8.52
C THR A 58 -3.13 -8.67 -7.29
N LEU A 59 -2.40 -7.57 -7.15
CA LEU A 59 -1.58 -7.23 -5.99
C LEU A 59 -2.14 -5.96 -5.34
N THR A 60 -1.90 -5.83 -4.06
CA THR A 60 -2.16 -4.61 -3.29
C THR A 60 -0.81 -4.02 -2.92
N LEU A 61 -0.52 -2.81 -3.39
CA LEU A 61 0.63 -2.02 -2.97
C LEU A 61 0.15 -1.04 -1.90
N THR A 62 0.74 -1.12 -0.72
CA THR A 62 0.47 -0.20 0.39
C THR A 62 1.76 0.52 0.75
N ALA A 63 1.70 1.85 0.82
CA ALA A 63 2.86 2.69 1.10
C ALA A 63 2.45 3.93 1.90
N GLY A 64 3.33 4.44 2.76
CA GLY A 64 3.17 5.78 3.33
C GLY A 64 3.34 6.84 2.24
N VAL A 65 2.66 7.98 2.37
CA VAL A 65 2.89 9.15 1.52
C VAL A 65 3.21 10.34 2.43
N THR A 66 4.26 11.08 2.08
CA THR A 66 4.75 12.24 2.81
C THR A 66 4.60 13.51 1.99
N GLY A 67 4.43 14.65 2.67
CA GLY A 67 4.24 15.96 2.07
C GLY A 67 3.70 16.98 3.08
N ALA A 68 3.81 18.27 2.75
CA ALA A 68 3.52 19.41 3.61
C ALA A 68 2.03 19.79 3.61
N ALA A 69 1.24 19.22 2.70
CA ALA A 69 -0.19 19.36 2.76
C ALA A 69 -0.72 18.55 3.96
N ALA A 70 -1.45 19.23 4.85
CA ALA A 70 -2.05 18.66 6.07
C ALA A 70 -3.01 17.47 5.83
N TYR A 71 -3.22 17.10 4.56
CA TYR A 71 -4.10 16.04 4.09
C TYR A 71 -3.36 14.84 3.50
N CYS A 72 -2.02 14.81 3.54
CA CYS A 72 -1.29 13.62 3.09
C CYS A 72 -1.59 12.47 4.05
N GLY A 73 -2.36 11.51 3.56
CA GLY A 73 -2.82 10.36 4.33
C GLY A 73 -1.66 9.48 4.79
N ILE A 74 -1.84 8.89 5.97
CA ILE A 74 -0.88 8.05 6.70
C ILE A 74 -0.44 6.82 5.89
N SER A 75 -1.26 6.39 4.92
CA SER A 75 -1.03 5.23 4.06
C SER A 75 -1.94 5.27 2.82
N HIS A 76 -1.37 5.04 1.65
CA HIS A 76 -2.08 4.86 0.38
C HIS A 76 -2.05 3.40 -0.03
N THR A 77 -3.17 2.90 -0.53
CA THR A 77 -3.31 1.53 -1.02
C THR A 77 -3.77 1.53 -2.46
N LEU A 78 -2.95 0.96 -3.34
CA LEU A 78 -3.19 0.83 -4.77
C LEU A 78 -3.42 -0.64 -5.10
N THR A 79 -4.50 -0.94 -5.84
CA THR A 79 -4.69 -2.27 -6.42
C THR A 79 -4.09 -2.27 -7.81
N ILE A 80 -3.14 -3.16 -8.05
CA ILE A 80 -2.41 -3.24 -9.31
C ILE A 80 -2.60 -4.64 -9.92
N PRO A 81 -2.68 -4.77 -11.25
CA PRO A 81 -2.66 -6.09 -11.88
C PRO A 81 -1.33 -6.76 -11.58
N LYS A 82 -1.35 -8.06 -11.31
CA LYS A 82 -0.14 -8.84 -11.11
C LYS A 82 0.66 -8.80 -12.43
N PRO A 83 1.88 -8.26 -12.43
CA PRO A 83 2.66 -8.16 -13.65
C PRO A 83 2.92 -9.55 -14.25
N THR A 84 2.73 -9.70 -15.57
CA THR A 84 3.22 -10.86 -16.32
C THR A 84 4.69 -10.70 -16.72
N THR A 85 5.19 -9.48 -16.63
CA THR A 85 6.58 -9.07 -16.88
C THR A 85 7.13 -8.34 -15.67
N PHE A 86 8.33 -7.75 -15.76
CA PHE A 86 8.93 -7.01 -14.67
C PHE A 86 8.31 -5.62 -14.44
N GLY A 87 7.23 -5.23 -15.12
CA GLY A 87 6.60 -3.93 -14.90
C GLY A 87 5.12 -3.87 -15.28
N THR A 88 4.45 -2.81 -14.84
CA THR A 88 3.05 -2.51 -15.16
C THR A 88 2.79 -1.00 -15.10
N THR A 89 1.77 -0.55 -15.81
CA THR A 89 1.28 0.83 -15.75
C THR A 89 -0.13 0.81 -15.15
N ILE A 90 -0.37 1.66 -14.16
CA ILE A 90 -1.70 1.86 -13.56
C ILE A 90 -2.13 3.31 -13.74
N THR A 91 -3.43 3.54 -13.64
CA THR A 91 -3.99 4.89 -13.57
C THR A 91 -4.57 5.13 -12.18
N SER A 92 -4.14 6.19 -11.51
CA SER A 92 -4.68 6.66 -10.22
C SER A 92 -4.98 8.13 -10.34
N ASP A 93 -6.21 8.55 -10.03
CA ASP A 93 -6.63 9.95 -10.08
C ASP A 93 -6.38 10.67 -11.41
N GLY A 94 -6.34 9.92 -12.52
CA GLY A 94 -6.05 10.43 -13.87
C GLY A 94 -4.57 10.39 -14.24
N ASP A 95 -3.68 10.13 -13.29
CA ASP A 95 -2.24 10.01 -13.50
C ASP A 95 -1.86 8.58 -13.85
N LYS A 96 -0.92 8.43 -14.79
CA LYS A 96 -0.33 7.14 -15.11
C LYS A 96 0.94 6.94 -14.32
N ILE A 97 0.99 5.82 -13.61
CA ILE A 97 2.10 5.41 -12.74
C ILE A 97 2.71 4.14 -13.33
N HIS A 98 3.99 4.18 -13.65
CA HIS A 98 4.78 3.04 -14.07
C HIS A 98 5.43 2.41 -12.84
N LEU A 99 5.18 1.12 -12.65
CA LEU A 99 5.78 0.31 -11.61
C LEU A 99 6.70 -0.71 -12.27
N GLN A 100 7.98 -0.68 -11.92
CA GLN A 100 8.98 -1.57 -12.51
C GLN A 100 9.75 -2.29 -11.40
N LEU A 101 9.58 -3.60 -11.31
CA LEU A 101 10.40 -4.46 -10.48
C LEU A 101 11.71 -4.79 -11.21
N SER A 102 12.83 -4.85 -10.49
CA SER A 102 14.08 -5.35 -11.05
C SER A 102 14.00 -6.86 -11.34
N LYS A 103 14.84 -7.34 -12.25
CA LYS A 103 14.85 -8.75 -12.68
C LYS A 103 15.11 -9.73 -11.52
N ASP A 104 15.93 -9.31 -10.56
CA ASP A 104 16.28 -10.02 -9.33
C ASP A 104 15.30 -9.74 -8.18
N SER A 105 14.25 -8.94 -8.41
CA SER A 105 13.25 -8.53 -7.42
C SER A 105 13.82 -7.80 -6.20
N THR A 106 15.02 -7.22 -6.31
CA THR A 106 15.68 -6.47 -5.22
C THR A 106 15.23 -5.02 -5.14
N SER A 107 14.71 -4.43 -6.21
CA SER A 107 14.21 -3.07 -6.22
C SER A 107 12.90 -2.91 -6.98
N LEU A 108 12.10 -1.93 -6.56
CA LEU A 108 10.90 -1.46 -7.24
C LEU A 108 11.09 0.01 -7.59
N SER A 109 11.02 0.36 -8.86
CA SER A 109 10.95 1.75 -9.32
C SER A 109 9.50 2.16 -9.57
N ILE A 110 9.20 3.40 -9.23
CA ILE A 110 7.91 4.04 -9.45
C ILE A 110 8.17 5.33 -10.22
N ASP A 111 7.59 5.46 -11.41
CA ASP A 111 7.70 6.63 -12.27
C ASP A 111 6.31 7.12 -12.68
N TYR A 112 6.19 8.41 -13.03
CA TYR A 112 4.93 9.03 -13.45
C TYR A 112 5.05 9.54 -14.89
N GLU A 113 4.02 9.34 -15.71
CA GLU A 113 4.02 9.81 -17.11
C GLU A 113 3.84 11.34 -17.20
N GLN A 114 3.15 11.95 -16.25
CA GLN A 114 2.91 13.40 -16.23
C GLN A 114 4.08 14.18 -15.61
N GLU A 115 4.53 15.24 -16.30
CA GLU A 115 5.65 16.08 -15.87
C GLU A 115 5.44 16.71 -14.48
N ASP A 116 4.22 17.10 -14.15
CA ASP A 116 3.87 17.69 -12.85
C ASP A 116 4.06 16.75 -11.66
N PHE A 117 4.15 15.45 -11.95
CA PHE A 117 4.33 14.35 -11.00
C PHE A 117 5.64 13.59 -11.21
N MET A 118 6.51 13.99 -12.15
CA MET A 118 7.84 13.38 -12.28
C MET A 118 8.66 13.50 -11.01
N ARG A 119 8.37 14.52 -10.19
CA ARG A 119 8.97 14.70 -8.86
C ARG A 119 8.55 13.61 -7.88
N CYS A 120 7.45 12.92 -8.11
CA CYS A 120 6.93 11.88 -7.23
C CYS A 120 7.56 10.50 -7.51
N ALA A 121 8.45 10.41 -8.49
CA ALA A 121 9.17 9.19 -8.82
C ALA A 121 10.17 8.79 -7.72
N GLY A 122 10.54 7.51 -7.71
CA GLY A 122 11.57 7.01 -6.82
C GLY A 122 11.66 5.50 -6.80
N ASN A 123 12.47 4.98 -5.89
CA ASN A 123 12.76 3.55 -5.80
C ASN A 123 12.67 3.03 -4.37
N ALA A 124 12.09 1.83 -4.23
CA ALA A 124 12.17 1.04 -3.03
C ALA A 124 13.16 -0.12 -3.18
N VAL A 125 13.91 -0.38 -2.12
CA VAL A 125 14.82 -1.53 -2.02
C VAL A 125 14.16 -2.57 -1.13
N ARG A 126 14.16 -3.84 -1.57
CA ARG A 126 13.59 -4.95 -0.83
C ARG A 126 14.32 -5.12 0.50
N THR A 127 13.57 -5.20 1.59
CA THR A 127 14.10 -5.36 2.95
C THR A 127 13.71 -6.68 3.60
N GLN A 128 12.69 -7.37 3.07
CA GLN A 128 12.36 -8.75 3.46
C GLN A 128 11.90 -9.59 2.27
N GLY A 129 12.26 -10.87 2.29
CA GLY A 129 11.91 -11.86 1.29
C GLY A 129 11.96 -13.28 1.82
#